data_AF-A0A7Y4KVP0-F1
#
_entry.id   AF-A0A7Y4KVP0-F1
#
_cell.length_a   1.000
_cell.length_b   1.000
_cell.length_c   1.000
_cell.angle_alpha   90.00
_cell.angle_beta   90.00
_cell.angle_gamma   90.00
#
_symmetry.space_group_name_H-M   'P 1'
#
loop_
_entity.id
_entity.type
_entity.pdbx_description
1 polymer ?
#
loop_
_entity_poly.entity_id
_entity_poly.type
_entity_poly.pdbx_seq_one_letter_code
_entity_poly.pdbx_strand_id
1 'polypeptide(L)'
;MTVRVATEADRSQLARLLRQLHPEALDPGSLPRVRQEARTFVAGEPVVGLAVVTFVDYGLSAYGVLEELVVDEAARGAGVGRALVAECERWLLELDAEVVFVSAVDAGAARFYRRSGFSDCTGPWLFRGLRVG
;
A
#
# COMPACT_ATOMS: atom_id res chain seq x y z
N MET A 1 -17.10 -14.35 -23.66
CA MET A 1 -16.93 -14.11 -22.22
C MET A 1 -17.24 -12.64 -21.95
N THR A 2 -18.13 -12.33 -21.01
CA THR A 2 -18.52 -10.95 -20.66
C THR A 2 -18.02 -10.61 -19.25
N VAL A 3 -17.57 -9.36 -19.05
CA VAL A 3 -17.07 -8.84 -17.77
C VAL A 3 -17.95 -7.66 -17.37
N ARG A 4 -18.41 -7.63 -16.11
CA ARG A 4 -19.27 -6.58 -15.57
C ARG A 4 -18.90 -6.26 -14.13
N VAL A 5 -19.32 -5.09 -13.65
CA VAL A 5 -19.24 -4.73 -12.23
C VAL A 5 -20.10 -5.71 -11.42
N ALA A 6 -19.56 -6.19 -10.29
CA ALA A 6 -20.29 -7.04 -9.37
C ALA A 6 -21.36 -6.23 -8.63
N THR A 7 -22.48 -6.86 -8.31
CA THR A 7 -23.55 -6.28 -7.49
C THR A 7 -23.70 -7.07 -6.20
N GLU A 8 -24.53 -6.56 -5.27
CA GLU A 8 -24.83 -7.30 -4.04
C GLU A 8 -25.43 -8.69 -4.29
N ALA A 9 -26.09 -8.89 -5.45
CA ALA A 9 -26.65 -10.18 -5.83
C ALA A 9 -25.58 -11.25 -6.11
N ASP A 10 -24.34 -10.85 -6.41
CA ASP A 10 -23.23 -11.78 -6.67
C ASP A 10 -22.62 -12.35 -5.38
N ARG A 11 -23.13 -11.94 -4.20
CA ARG A 11 -22.48 -12.13 -2.90
C ARG A 11 -22.05 -13.56 -2.59
N SER A 12 -22.98 -14.50 -2.72
CA SER A 12 -22.73 -15.92 -2.46
C SER A 12 -21.73 -16.54 -3.46
N GLN A 13 -21.74 -16.07 -4.70
CA GLN A 13 -20.84 -16.55 -5.76
C GLN A 13 -19.42 -16.04 -5.55
N LEU A 14 -19.27 -14.75 -5.17
CA LEU A 14 -17.99 -14.16 -4.81
C LEU A 14 -17.35 -14.88 -3.62
N ALA A 15 -18.11 -15.11 -2.54
CA ALA A 15 -17.62 -15.85 -1.37
C ALA A 15 -17.13 -17.26 -1.74
N ARG A 16 -17.85 -17.98 -2.60
CA ARG A 16 -17.44 -19.30 -3.09
C ARG A 16 -16.11 -19.26 -3.86
N LEU A 17 -15.90 -18.22 -4.68
CA LEU A 17 -14.66 -18.07 -5.46
C LEU A 17 -13.49 -17.63 -4.58
N LEU A 18 -13.70 -16.68 -3.67
CA LEU A 18 -12.65 -16.18 -2.77
C LEU A 18 -12.09 -17.30 -1.88
N ARG A 19 -12.92 -18.26 -1.46
CA ARG A 19 -12.45 -19.45 -0.72
C ARG A 19 -11.47 -20.33 -1.49
N GLN A 20 -11.42 -20.26 -2.82
CA GLN A 20 -10.41 -20.98 -3.61
C GLN A 20 -9.01 -20.39 -3.43
N LEU A 21 -8.91 -19.10 -3.10
CA LEU A 21 -7.66 -18.39 -2.85
C LEU A 21 -7.35 -18.25 -1.35
N HIS A 22 -8.40 -18.08 -0.54
CA HIS A 22 -8.32 -17.89 0.90
C HIS A 22 -9.24 -18.90 1.60
N PRO A 23 -8.79 -20.15 1.83
CA PRO A 23 -9.62 -21.21 2.44
C PRO A 23 -10.23 -20.80 3.79
N GLU A 24 -9.54 -19.94 4.53
CA GLU A 24 -9.92 -19.43 5.85
C GLU A 24 -10.82 -18.18 5.81
N ALA A 25 -11.18 -17.67 4.62
CA ALA A 25 -11.93 -16.42 4.49
C ALA A 25 -13.36 -16.52 5.05
N LEU A 26 -13.75 -15.45 5.76
CA LEU A 26 -14.94 -15.28 6.61
C LEU A 26 -16.31 -15.40 5.91
N ASP A 27 -17.35 -15.47 6.75
CA ASP A 27 -18.77 -15.71 6.49
C ASP A 27 -19.36 -14.90 5.29
N PRO A 28 -20.06 -15.53 4.33
CA PRO A 28 -20.70 -14.87 3.18
C PRO A 28 -21.64 -13.69 3.51
N GLY A 29 -22.09 -13.55 4.77
CA GLY A 29 -22.88 -12.39 5.22
C GLY A 29 -22.11 -11.06 5.17
N SER A 30 -20.78 -11.08 5.29
CA SER A 30 -19.96 -9.88 5.51
C SER A 30 -19.13 -9.47 4.29
N LEU A 31 -19.62 -9.63 3.05
CA LEU A 31 -18.81 -9.20 1.90
C LEU A 31 -18.28 -7.78 2.14
N PRO A 32 -16.97 -7.66 2.21
CA PRO A 32 -16.37 -6.55 2.91
C PRO A 32 -16.33 -5.34 1.99
N ARG A 33 -16.51 -4.16 2.58
CA ARG A 33 -16.55 -2.91 1.83
C ARG A 33 -15.13 -2.56 1.42
N VAL A 34 -14.87 -2.46 0.12
CA VAL A 34 -13.59 -1.97 -0.37
C VAL A 34 -13.46 -0.49 -0.02
N ARG A 35 -12.37 -0.12 0.65
CA ARG A 35 -12.01 1.26 0.99
C ARG A 35 -10.60 1.54 0.48
N GLN A 36 -10.43 2.69 -0.16
CA GLN A 36 -9.14 3.16 -0.64
C GLN A 36 -9.00 4.64 -0.36
N GLU A 37 -7.84 5.03 0.15
CA GLU A 37 -7.51 6.42 0.47
C GLU A 37 -6.04 6.67 0.11
N ALA A 38 -5.67 7.91 -0.20
CA ALA A 38 -4.28 8.29 -0.39
C ALA A 38 -3.99 9.61 0.33
N ARG A 39 -2.76 9.77 0.80
CA ARG A 39 -2.32 10.98 1.51
C ARG A 39 -0.91 11.35 1.12
N THR A 40 -0.68 12.66 0.98
CA THR A 40 0.65 13.24 0.78
C THR A 40 1.09 13.95 2.06
N PHE A 41 2.28 13.62 2.53
CA PHE A 41 2.97 14.30 3.62
C PHE A 41 4.13 15.13 3.07
N VAL A 42 4.40 16.27 3.70
CA VAL A 42 5.55 17.13 3.37
C VAL A 42 6.37 17.40 4.62
N ALA A 43 7.66 17.66 4.46
CA ALA A 43 8.57 17.99 5.55
C ALA A 43 9.27 19.33 5.31
N GLY A 44 9.30 20.16 6.36
CA GLY A 44 10.01 21.44 6.38
C GLY A 44 9.20 22.62 5.83
N GLU A 45 9.68 23.82 6.18
CA GLU A 45 9.25 25.11 5.62
C GLU A 45 10.52 25.93 5.31
N PRO A 46 10.93 26.05 4.03
CA PRO A 46 10.30 25.53 2.82
C PRO A 46 10.29 23.99 2.78
N VAL A 47 9.43 23.42 1.94
CA VAL A 47 9.32 21.97 1.75
C VAL A 47 10.63 21.41 1.21
N VAL A 48 11.23 20.46 1.95
CA VAL A 48 12.48 19.76 1.60
C VAL A 48 12.30 18.26 1.43
N GLY A 49 11.07 17.76 1.56
CA GLY A 49 10.74 16.37 1.30
C GLY A 49 9.25 16.11 1.23
N LEU A 50 8.87 15.02 0.57
CA LEU A 50 7.50 14.56 0.46
C LEU A 50 7.42 13.04 0.53
N ALA A 51 6.28 12.54 0.97
CA ALA A 51 5.90 11.14 0.85
C ALA A 51 4.44 11.01 0.39
N VAL A 52 4.17 10.08 -0.51
CA VAL A 52 2.81 9.68 -0.92
C VAL A 52 2.57 8.27 -0.45
N VAL A 53 1.45 8.05 0.23
CA VAL A 53 1.06 6.75 0.76
C VAL A 53 -0.41 6.46 0.42
N THR A 54 -0.65 5.24 -0.03
CA THR A 54 -1.97 4.70 -0.35
C THR A 54 -2.37 3.70 0.72
N PHE A 55 -3.62 3.76 1.17
CA PHE A 55 -4.29 2.75 2.00
C PHE A 55 -5.24 1.94 1.11
N VAL A 56 -5.21 0.61 1.25
CA VAL A 56 -6.10 -0.32 0.55
C VAL A 56 -6.66 -1.32 1.55
N ASP A 57 -7.98 -1.28 1.74
CA ASP A 57 -8.76 -2.34 2.34
C ASP A 57 -9.64 -2.92 1.25
N TYR A 58 -9.27 -4.10 0.75
CA TYR A 58 -10.11 -4.86 -0.20
C TYR A 58 -11.02 -5.85 0.53
N GLY A 59 -11.04 -5.77 1.85
CA GLY A 59 -12.00 -6.36 2.73
C GLY A 59 -11.66 -7.74 3.29
N LEU A 60 -10.60 -8.36 2.78
CA LEU A 60 -9.99 -9.52 3.45
C LEU A 60 -8.80 -9.12 4.32
N SER A 61 -8.09 -8.07 3.93
CA SER A 61 -6.98 -7.48 4.68
C SER A 61 -6.83 -6.02 4.28
N ALA A 62 -6.34 -5.20 5.21
CA ALA A 62 -5.97 -3.82 4.96
C ALA A 62 -4.46 -3.65 4.92
N TYR A 63 -3.93 -2.94 3.92
CA TYR A 63 -2.51 -2.68 3.77
C TYR A 63 -2.23 -1.30 3.21
N GLY A 64 -1.01 -0.82 3.41
CA GLY A 64 -0.49 0.41 2.82
C GLY A 64 0.52 0.16 1.72
N VAL A 65 0.67 1.14 0.84
CA VAL A 65 1.79 1.23 -0.11
C VAL A 65 2.37 2.63 0.00
N LEU A 66 3.65 2.73 0.33
CA LEU A 66 4.37 4.00 0.20
C LEU A 66 4.88 4.08 -1.24
N GLU A 67 4.24 4.96 -2.01
CA GLU A 67 4.38 5.06 -3.46
C GLU A 67 5.61 5.91 -3.83
N GLU A 68 5.68 7.10 -3.23
CA GLU A 68 6.71 8.09 -3.52
C GLU A 68 7.35 8.56 -2.22
N LEU A 69 8.68 8.67 -2.20
CA LEU A 69 9.42 9.30 -1.12
C LEU A 69 10.64 10.01 -1.70
N VAL A 70 10.66 11.32 -1.54
CA VAL A 70 11.74 12.16 -2.03
C VAL A 70 12.16 13.11 -0.92
N VAL A 71 13.47 13.24 -0.76
CA VAL A 71 14.10 14.26 0.10
C VAL A 71 15.08 15.02 -0.76
N ASP A 72 14.99 16.35 -0.71
CA ASP A 72 15.92 17.26 -1.33
C ASP A 72 17.36 16.87 -0.98
N GLU A 73 18.24 16.89 -1.97
CA GLU A 73 19.60 16.40 -1.81
C GLU A 73 20.35 17.13 -0.68
N ALA A 74 20.15 18.43 -0.52
CA ALA A 74 20.78 19.23 0.53
C ALA A 74 20.25 18.90 1.94
N ALA A 75 19.07 18.30 2.05
CA ALA A 75 18.44 17.89 3.30
C ALA A 75 18.62 16.39 3.62
N ARG A 76 19.33 15.63 2.77
CA ARG A 76 19.59 14.20 3.01
C ARG A 76 20.52 14.00 4.21
N GLY A 77 20.38 12.85 4.87
CA GLY A 77 21.17 12.53 6.08
C GLY A 77 20.68 13.21 7.36
N ALA A 78 19.77 14.18 7.28
CA ALA A 78 19.20 14.88 8.44
C ALA A 78 17.98 14.18 9.08
N GLY A 79 17.63 12.96 8.63
CA GLY A 79 16.50 12.20 9.17
C GLY A 79 15.13 12.51 8.55
N VAL A 80 15.04 13.44 7.60
CA VAL A 80 13.77 13.84 6.93
C VAL A 80 12.99 12.64 6.38
N GLY A 81 13.66 11.76 5.63
CA GLY A 81 13.00 10.59 5.05
C GLY A 81 12.43 9.63 6.10
N ARG A 82 13.13 9.49 7.25
CA ARG A 82 12.64 8.65 8.36
C ARG A 82 11.40 9.26 9.02
N ALA A 83 11.38 10.59 9.19
CA ALA A 83 10.22 11.28 9.73
C ALA A 83 8.99 11.14 8.81
N LEU A 84 9.18 11.29 7.49
CA LEU A 84 8.11 11.08 6.52
C LEU A 84 7.54 9.65 6.54
N VAL A 85 8.41 8.64 6.57
CA VAL A 85 8.00 7.23 6.69
C VAL A 85 7.17 7.00 7.97
N ALA A 86 7.62 7.55 9.10
CA ALA A 86 6.90 7.40 10.37
C ALA A 86 5.50 8.04 10.34
N GLU A 87 5.33 9.18 9.67
CA GLU A 87 4.00 9.80 9.50
C GLU A 87 3.09 8.98 8.58
N CYS A 88 3.64 8.38 7.51
CA CYS A 88 2.89 7.44 6.68
C CYS A 88 2.43 6.21 7.48
N GLU A 89 3.33 5.60 8.27
CA GLU A 89 3.01 4.46 9.14
C GLU A 89 1.95 4.81 10.17
N ARG A 90 2.07 5.96 10.84
CA ARG A 90 1.06 6.43 11.80
C ARG A 90 -0.32 6.54 11.16
N TRP A 91 -0.40 7.15 9.98
CA TRP A 91 -1.66 7.27 9.26
C TRP A 91 -2.24 5.92 8.83
N LEU A 92 -1.41 5.00 8.38
CA LEU A 92 -1.84 3.65 8.01
C LEU A 92 -2.35 2.87 9.23
N LEU A 93 -1.70 3.00 10.39
CA LEU A 93 -2.14 2.40 11.65
C LEU A 93 -3.49 2.99 12.11
N GLU A 94 -3.73 4.30 11.93
CA GLU A 94 -5.04 4.93 12.20
C GLU A 94 -6.18 4.39 11.33
N LEU A 95 -5.84 3.76 10.19
CA LEU A 95 -6.79 3.14 9.28
C LEU A 95 -6.85 1.62 9.41
N ASP A 96 -6.22 1.06 10.45
CA ASP A 96 -6.13 -0.38 10.74
C ASP A 96 -5.40 -1.19 9.65
N ALA A 97 -4.41 -0.60 8.96
CA ALA A 97 -3.56 -1.35 8.03
C ALA A 97 -2.63 -2.32 8.79
N GLU A 98 -2.52 -3.55 8.30
CA GLU A 98 -1.73 -4.62 8.91
C GLU A 98 -0.26 -4.61 8.47
N VAL A 99 0.00 -4.07 7.28
CA VAL A 99 1.33 -4.07 6.66
C VAL A 99 1.47 -2.88 5.71
N VAL A 100 2.69 -2.39 5.51
CA VAL A 100 3.03 -1.38 4.49
C VAL A 100 4.09 -1.93 3.55
N PHE A 101 3.84 -1.81 2.24
CA PHE A 101 4.75 -2.23 1.19
C PHE A 101 5.46 -1.03 0.55
N VAL A 102 6.67 -1.28 0.05
CA VAL A 102 7.47 -0.32 -0.73
C VAL A 102 8.12 -1.03 -1.90
N SER A 103 8.32 -0.30 -3.00
CA SER A 103 9.19 -0.75 -4.10
C SER A 103 10.46 0.09 -4.10
N ALA A 104 11.60 -0.54 -3.83
CA ALA A 104 12.89 0.15 -3.91
C ALA A 104 13.36 0.20 -5.37
N VAL A 105 13.60 1.42 -5.88
CA VAL A 105 14.08 1.64 -7.26
C VAL A 105 15.56 1.30 -7.46
N ASP A 106 16.35 1.33 -6.39
CA ASP A 106 17.77 1.02 -6.40
C ASP A 106 18.26 0.46 -5.06
N ALA A 107 19.55 0.06 -5.00
CA ALA A 107 20.17 -0.50 -3.80
C ALA A 107 20.31 0.50 -2.64
N GLY A 108 20.37 1.80 -2.93
CA GLY A 108 20.39 2.86 -1.93
C GLY A 108 19.04 2.99 -1.22
N ALA A 109 17.96 3.05 -2.01
CA ALA A 109 16.58 3.03 -1.51
C ALA A 109 16.31 1.76 -0.70
N ALA A 110 16.69 0.58 -1.21
CA ALA A 110 16.53 -0.68 -0.47
C ALA A 110 17.24 -0.66 0.88
N ARG A 111 18.47 -0.13 0.94
CA ARG A 111 19.22 0.01 2.19
C ARG A 111 18.59 1.01 3.15
N PHE A 112 18.02 2.10 2.63
CA PHE A 112 17.26 3.05 3.44
C PHE A 112 16.07 2.36 4.09
N TYR A 113 15.20 1.68 3.33
CA TYR A 113 14.02 1.01 3.87
C TYR A 113 14.38 -0.09 4.88
N ARG A 114 15.41 -0.90 4.62
CA ARG A 114 15.88 -1.90 5.61
C ARG A 114 16.31 -1.28 6.93
N ARG A 115 17.00 -0.13 6.90
CA ARG A 115 17.34 0.62 8.14
C ARG A 115 16.13 1.24 8.82
N SER A 116 15.06 1.47 8.08
CA SER A 116 13.77 1.93 8.61
C SER A 116 12.89 0.79 9.15
N GLY A 117 13.34 -0.47 9.08
CA GLY A 117 12.63 -1.63 9.65
C GLY A 117 11.92 -2.51 8.62
N PHE A 118 11.97 -2.16 7.32
CA PHE A 118 11.39 -2.98 6.26
C PHE A 118 12.21 -4.25 6.05
N SER A 119 11.50 -5.35 5.76
CA SER A 119 12.10 -6.63 5.40
C SER A 119 11.88 -6.95 3.93
N ASP A 120 12.79 -7.72 3.34
CA ASP A 120 12.67 -8.13 1.94
C ASP A 120 11.45 -9.05 1.77
N CYS A 121 10.61 -8.76 0.78
CA CYS A 121 9.52 -9.64 0.41
C CYS A 121 10.02 -10.76 -0.52
N THR A 122 9.56 -11.98 -0.29
CA THR A 122 9.79 -13.11 -1.20
C THR A 122 8.52 -13.38 -2.00
N GLY A 123 8.52 -13.09 -3.30
CA GLY A 123 7.36 -13.34 -4.15
C GLY A 123 7.65 -13.17 -5.65
N PRO A 124 6.86 -13.82 -6.53
CA PRO A 124 6.97 -13.64 -7.97
C PRO A 124 6.28 -12.35 -8.39
N TRP A 125 6.95 -11.21 -8.21
CA TRP A 125 6.45 -9.92 -8.69
C TRP A 125 6.37 -9.91 -10.21
N LEU A 126 5.17 -9.73 -10.75
CA LEU A 126 4.91 -9.63 -12.18
C LEU A 126 4.31 -8.26 -12.47
N PHE A 127 4.78 -7.60 -13.52
CA PHE A 127 4.20 -6.34 -13.98
C PHE A 127 3.89 -6.42 -15.48
N ARG A 128 2.86 -5.68 -15.91
CA ARG A 128 2.57 -5.45 -17.33
C ARG A 128 2.21 -3.98 -17.51
N GLY A 129 2.97 -3.28 -18.34
CA GLY A 129 2.65 -1.90 -18.69
C GLY A 129 1.33 -1.83 -19.44
N LEU A 130 0.36 -1.08 -18.91
CA LEU A 130 -0.86 -0.72 -19.60
C LEU A 130 -0.60 0.64 -20.26
N ARG A 131 -0.26 0.64 -21.55
CA ARG A 131 -0.31 1.89 -22.33
C ARG A 131 -1.76 2.11 -22.72
N VAL A 132 -2.29 3.28 -22.41
CA VAL A 132 -3.41 3.85 -23.16
C VAL A 132 -2.75 4.60 -24.31
N GLY A 133 -2.91 4.10 -25.53
CA GLY A 133 -2.53 4.83 -26.74
C GLY A 133 -3.42 6.04 -26.95
#